data_AF-A0A6G2VXY3-F1
#
_entry.id   AF-A0A6G2VXY3-F1
#
_cell.length_a   1.000
_cell.length_b   1.000
_cell.length_c   1.000
_cell.angle_alpha   90.00
_cell.angle_beta   90.00
_cell.angle_gamma   90.00
#
_symmetry.space_group_name_H-M   'P 1'
#
loop_
_entity.id
_entity.type
_entity.pdbx_description
1 polymer ?
#
loop_
_entity_poly.entity_id
_entity_poly.type
_entity_poly.pdbx_seq_one_letter_code
_entity_poly.pdbx_strand_id
1 'polypeptide(L)'
;MVQHHRRVSAGPRRSERQGTDRGGVPRHHRGGRGHRPGDHRYEYRADDLRCDQEQDQRGHRRLNHARHDEGQAFPIYITVVAGLLFLALAYLAVGQAAVNRGGAQTAADAAALAAAQDERDQLREQWTEVLSDPEKWQEIFEGKVTLGDSCRRARQLAEQNDADLNQCFAPDLLKFRVDVQTNKSVGRSVVPGSENYMSKASAVAEIEALCDIEPSAADTEDAADTEDAADTQDAGDTEDADLPELTCKDGKVWHPKPDDAAGLPKPEDLFDVHLTDS
;
A
#
# COMPACT_ATOMS: atom_id res chain seq x y z
N MET A 1 21.26 -37.50 -31.73
CA MET A 1 21.94 -36.22 -32.09
C MET A 1 21.07 -35.49 -33.07
N VAL A 2 20.26 -34.54 -32.59
CA VAL A 2 19.52 -33.58 -33.42
C VAL A 2 19.56 -32.26 -32.67
N GLN A 3 20.32 -31.29 -33.20
CA GLN A 3 20.39 -29.92 -32.73
C GLN A 3 19.26 -29.12 -33.38
N HIS A 4 18.41 -28.48 -32.57
CA HIS A 4 17.57 -27.38 -33.03
C HIS A 4 17.86 -26.13 -32.18
N HIS A 5 18.39 -25.12 -32.85
CA HIS A 5 18.67 -23.80 -32.32
C HIS A 5 17.37 -23.06 -31.96
N ARG A 6 17.22 -22.65 -30.69
CA ARG A 6 16.19 -21.68 -30.27
C ARG A 6 16.62 -20.26 -30.69
N ARG A 7 15.77 -19.58 -31.46
CA ARG A 7 15.84 -18.13 -31.67
C ARG A 7 15.37 -17.41 -30.39
N VAL A 8 16.18 -16.49 -29.91
CA VAL A 8 15.87 -15.58 -28.80
C VAL A 8 15.19 -14.36 -29.38
N SER A 9 13.94 -14.10 -28.98
CA SER A 9 13.24 -12.85 -29.30
C SER A 9 13.48 -11.81 -28.21
N ALA A 10 13.92 -10.64 -28.62
CA ALA A 10 14.31 -9.50 -27.79
C ALA A 10 13.10 -8.79 -27.16
N GLY A 11 13.18 -8.50 -25.86
CA GLY A 11 12.23 -7.65 -25.14
C GLY A 11 12.51 -6.14 -25.36
N PRO A 12 11.51 -5.27 -25.18
CA PRO A 12 11.67 -3.83 -25.39
C PRO A 12 12.42 -3.14 -24.25
N ARG A 13 13.04 -2.02 -24.63
CA ARG A 13 14.09 -1.28 -23.92
C ARG A 13 13.55 -0.40 -22.77
N ARG A 14 14.31 -0.39 -21.69
CA ARG A 14 14.23 0.51 -20.52
C ARG A 14 14.45 1.97 -20.97
N SER A 15 13.58 2.89 -20.58
CA SER A 15 13.79 4.33 -20.79
C SER A 15 14.62 4.94 -19.66
N GLU A 16 15.48 5.86 -20.10
CA GLU A 16 16.60 6.47 -19.39
C GLU A 16 16.17 7.68 -18.55
N ARG A 17 16.97 7.97 -17.50
CA ARG A 17 16.83 9.14 -16.63
C ARG A 17 17.02 10.44 -17.40
N GLN A 18 16.25 11.48 -17.03
CA GLN A 18 16.59 12.87 -17.33
C GLN A 18 16.49 13.72 -16.06
N GLY A 19 17.61 14.36 -15.70
CA GLY A 19 17.67 15.45 -14.73
C GLY A 19 17.84 16.78 -15.46
N THR A 20 17.98 17.85 -14.65
CA THR A 20 17.98 19.32 -14.96
C THR A 20 16.55 19.91 -14.82
N ASP A 21 16.29 21.04 -14.16
CA ASP A 21 17.01 22.31 -14.23
C ASP A 21 16.85 23.20 -12.99
N ARG A 22 17.86 24.04 -12.75
CA ARG A 22 17.88 25.12 -11.76
C ARG A 22 17.17 26.35 -12.35
N GLY A 23 16.02 26.73 -11.78
CA GLY A 23 15.35 28.00 -12.08
C GLY A 23 15.71 29.10 -11.07
N GLY A 24 16.50 30.09 -11.50
CA GLY A 24 16.79 31.30 -10.74
C GLY A 24 15.62 32.28 -10.75
N VAL A 25 15.42 33.02 -9.65
CA VAL A 25 14.39 34.06 -9.51
C VAL A 25 15.01 35.46 -9.66
N PRO A 26 14.39 36.39 -10.42
CA PRO A 26 15.00 37.69 -10.75
C PRO A 26 14.83 38.74 -9.64
N ARG A 27 15.86 39.57 -9.45
CA ARG A 27 15.78 40.85 -8.72
C ARG A 27 15.13 41.91 -9.60
N HIS A 28 14.11 42.59 -9.07
CA HIS A 28 13.56 43.82 -9.65
C HIS A 28 13.95 45.03 -8.81
N HIS A 29 14.58 46.01 -9.46
CA HIS A 29 14.78 47.38 -8.97
C HIS A 29 13.62 48.28 -9.44
N ARG A 30 13.08 49.08 -8.51
CA ARG A 30 12.33 50.35 -8.70
C ARG A 30 12.34 51.00 -7.31
N GLY A 31 12.86 52.19 -7.02
CA GLY A 31 12.95 53.41 -7.81
C GLY A 31 11.92 54.41 -7.26
N GLY A 32 12.37 55.46 -6.56
CA GLY A 32 11.66 56.75 -6.56
C GLY A 32 11.35 57.46 -5.24
N ARG A 33 12.12 58.53 -5.00
CA ARG A 33 11.72 59.91 -4.57
C ARG A 33 11.14 60.18 -3.18
N GLY A 34 11.68 61.25 -2.57
CA GLY A 34 10.86 62.28 -1.93
C GLY A 34 11.50 63.01 -0.76
N HIS A 35 12.21 64.11 -1.04
CA HIS A 35 12.71 65.07 -0.04
C HIS A 35 11.57 65.84 0.66
N ARG A 36 11.76 66.14 1.96
CA ARG A 36 11.27 67.37 2.61
C ARG A 36 12.25 67.79 3.73
N PRO A 37 12.85 68.99 3.64
CA PRO A 37 13.48 69.65 4.77
C PRO A 37 12.47 70.60 5.45
N GLY A 38 12.47 70.64 6.78
CA GLY A 38 11.72 71.61 7.58
C GLY A 38 12.64 72.12 8.69
N ASP A 39 13.04 73.38 8.54
CA ASP A 39 13.92 74.16 9.40
C ASP A 39 13.08 75.01 10.39
N HIS A 40 13.78 75.65 11.34
CA HIS A 40 13.41 76.65 12.37
C HIS A 40 13.38 76.11 13.81
N ARG A 41 14.45 76.29 14.62
CA ARG A 41 14.88 77.51 15.40
C ARG A 41 13.84 77.76 16.52
N TYR A 42 14.11 77.93 17.82
CA TYR A 42 15.05 78.74 18.63
C TYR A 42 15.25 77.99 19.99
N GLU A 43 16.32 78.11 20.76
CA GLU A 43 16.55 79.21 21.72
C GLU A 43 17.93 79.06 22.39
N TYR A 44 18.61 80.19 22.57
CA TYR A 44 19.86 80.33 23.31
C TYR A 44 19.61 80.29 24.83
N ARG A 45 20.47 79.58 25.57
CA ARG A 45 20.91 80.03 26.90
C ARG A 45 22.30 79.50 27.20
N ALA A 46 23.28 80.39 27.05
CA ALA A 46 24.58 80.32 27.71
C ALA A 46 24.58 81.39 28.83
N ASP A 47 25.60 81.30 29.69
CA ASP A 47 25.84 82.03 30.94
C ASP A 47 25.21 81.31 32.16
N ASP A 48 25.96 80.86 33.19
CA ASP A 48 27.11 81.54 33.78
C ASP A 48 27.98 80.63 34.68
N LEU A 49 29.28 80.93 34.67
CA LEU A 49 30.24 81.05 35.80
C LEU A 49 30.92 79.85 36.50
N ARG A 50 32.26 79.97 36.45
CA ARG A 50 33.32 79.67 37.45
C ARG A 50 33.86 78.24 37.52
N CYS A 51 35.08 78.05 37.00
CA CYS A 51 36.35 78.12 37.74
C CYS A 51 36.50 76.98 38.76
N ASP A 52 37.25 75.94 38.39
CA ASP A 52 38.47 75.67 39.12
C ASP A 52 39.52 75.00 38.23
N GLN A 53 40.70 75.57 38.35
CA GLN A 53 41.97 75.23 37.77
C GLN A 53 42.65 74.29 38.76
N GLU A 54 43.03 73.08 38.35
CA GLU A 54 44.35 72.48 38.63
C GLU A 54 44.40 70.99 38.28
N GLN A 55 45.30 70.68 37.34
CA GLN A 55 46.26 69.59 37.32
C GLN A 55 45.91 68.28 38.05
N ASP A 56 45.77 67.18 37.29
CA ASP A 56 46.71 66.07 37.48
C ASP A 56 46.91 65.24 36.20
N GLN A 57 48.13 64.72 36.10
CA GLN A 57 48.78 64.23 34.90
C GLN A 57 48.55 62.73 34.67
N ARG A 58 48.81 62.31 33.41
CA ARG A 58 49.28 60.98 32.98
C ARG A 58 48.30 59.80 33.07
N GLY A 59 47.87 59.37 31.88
CA GLY A 59 47.25 58.06 31.73
C GLY A 59 46.97 57.63 30.29
N HIS A 60 47.92 57.79 29.36
CA HIS A 60 47.81 57.10 28.07
C HIS A 60 47.98 55.58 28.27
N ARG A 61 46.88 54.85 28.39
CA ARG A 61 46.85 53.41 28.08
C ARG A 61 45.61 53.05 27.27
N ARG A 62 45.87 52.96 25.97
CA ARG A 62 45.37 51.96 25.02
C ARG A 62 43.85 51.71 25.02
N LEU A 63 43.26 52.19 23.94
CA LEU A 63 42.15 51.58 23.21
C LEU A 63 42.05 50.07 23.48
N ASN A 64 41.09 49.65 24.30
CA ASN A 64 40.49 48.32 24.19
C ASN A 64 39.08 48.51 23.65
N HIS A 65 39.03 48.70 22.34
CA HIS A 65 37.82 48.52 21.57
C HIS A 65 37.57 47.02 21.42
N ALA A 66 37.06 46.38 22.47
CA ALA A 66 36.48 45.05 22.36
C ALA A 66 34.96 45.22 22.25
N ARG A 67 34.49 45.67 21.07
CA ARG A 67 33.13 45.37 20.64
C ARG A 67 33.04 43.85 20.56
N HIS A 68 32.55 43.22 21.60
CA HIS A 68 32.19 41.82 21.61
C HIS A 68 30.72 41.69 21.16
N ASP A 69 30.40 42.25 20.00
CA ASP A 69 29.02 42.37 19.50
C ASP A 69 28.91 41.90 18.05
N GLU A 70 29.61 40.85 17.66
CA GLU A 70 29.32 40.10 16.43
C GLU A 70 29.68 38.63 16.66
N GLY A 71 28.74 37.84 17.20
CA GLY A 71 28.97 36.41 17.29
C GLY A 71 27.97 35.57 18.06
N GLN A 72 27.18 36.10 19.00
CA GLN A 72 26.39 35.27 19.92
C GLN A 72 25.12 34.65 19.33
N ALA A 73 24.59 35.17 18.22
CA ALA A 73 23.46 34.54 17.54
C ALA A 73 23.87 33.19 16.90
N PHE A 74 25.09 33.11 16.37
CA PHE A 74 25.61 31.91 15.69
C PHE A 74 25.69 30.65 16.59
N PRO A 75 26.24 30.69 17.82
CA PRO A 75 26.27 29.53 18.71
C PRO A 75 24.87 29.16 19.22
N ILE A 76 23.95 30.11 19.41
CA ILE A 76 22.57 29.78 19.83
C ILE A 76 21.85 29.01 18.72
N TYR A 77 21.98 29.44 17.46
CA TYR A 77 21.39 28.68 16.35
C TYR A 77 22.04 27.30 16.20
N ILE A 78 23.36 27.18 16.38
CA ILE A 78 24.05 25.89 16.34
C ILE A 78 23.55 24.97 17.45
N THR A 79 23.40 25.44 18.69
CA THR A 79 22.94 24.60 19.80
C THR A 79 21.47 24.21 19.65
N VAL A 80 20.61 25.11 19.18
CA VAL A 80 19.21 24.80 18.88
C VAL A 80 19.11 23.77 17.75
N VAL A 81 19.83 23.98 16.64
CA VAL A 81 19.83 23.03 15.51
C VAL A 81 20.41 21.69 15.93
N ALA A 82 21.52 21.67 16.67
CA ALA A 82 22.12 20.44 17.19
C ALA A 82 21.17 19.71 18.15
N GLY A 83 20.48 20.44 19.04
CA GLY A 83 19.47 19.89 19.94
C GLY A 83 18.27 19.29 19.19
N LEU A 84 17.75 19.99 18.18
CA LEU A 84 16.65 19.51 17.34
C LEU A 84 17.07 18.28 16.50
N LEU A 85 18.27 18.28 15.91
CA LEU A 85 18.81 17.13 15.19
C LEU A 85 19.03 15.93 16.11
N PHE A 86 19.52 16.15 17.33
CA PHE A 86 19.67 15.10 18.32
C PHE A 86 18.32 14.50 18.70
N LEU A 87 17.31 15.33 18.98
CA LEU A 87 15.95 14.85 19.23
C LEU A 87 15.41 14.08 18.02
N ALA A 88 15.60 14.58 16.80
CA ALA A 88 15.17 13.89 15.58
C ALA A 88 15.83 12.51 15.45
N LEU A 89 17.14 12.40 15.69
CA LEU A 89 17.86 11.12 15.67
C LEU A 89 17.43 10.18 16.79
N ALA A 90 17.13 10.72 17.99
CA ALA A 90 16.60 9.94 19.10
C ALA A 90 15.24 9.32 18.75
N TYR A 91 14.33 10.09 18.14
CA TYR A 91 13.06 9.57 17.66
C TYR A 91 13.22 8.58 16.50
N LEU A 92 14.17 8.81 15.59
CA LEU A 92 14.47 7.89 14.49
C LEU A 92 14.92 6.52 14.99
N ALA A 93 15.74 6.47 16.04
CA ALA A 93 16.22 5.21 16.62
C ALA A 93 15.07 4.37 17.21
N VAL A 94 14.07 5.01 17.82
CA VAL A 94 12.88 4.32 18.35
C VAL A 94 11.96 3.82 17.23
N GLY A 95 11.93 4.51 16.09
CA GLY A 95 11.05 4.17 14.96
C GLY A 95 11.35 2.84 14.26
N GLN A 96 12.57 2.29 14.39
CA GLN A 96 12.96 1.06 13.68
C GLN A 96 12.17 -0.17 14.14
N ALA A 97 11.88 -0.29 15.45
CA ALA A 97 11.09 -1.40 15.99
C ALA A 97 9.62 -1.33 15.52
N ALA A 98 9.07 -0.11 15.38
CA ALA A 98 7.73 0.10 14.88
C ALA A 98 7.61 -0.29 13.39
N VAL A 99 8.62 0.03 12.58
CA VAL A 99 8.68 -0.40 11.17
C VAL A 99 8.76 -1.92 11.05
N ASN A 100 9.54 -2.61 11.90
CA ASN A 100 9.65 -4.07 11.83
C ASN A 100 8.32 -4.77 12.16
N ARG A 101 7.60 -4.28 13.19
CA ARG A 101 6.28 -4.79 13.54
C ARG A 101 5.24 -4.52 12.45
N GLY A 102 5.25 -3.31 11.88
CA GLY A 102 4.37 -2.96 10.76
C GLY A 102 4.64 -3.83 9.54
N GLY A 103 5.92 -4.06 9.20
CA GLY A 103 6.32 -4.92 8.09
C GLY A 103 5.85 -6.37 8.26
N ALA A 104 5.89 -6.91 9.50
CA ALA A 104 5.34 -8.23 9.79
C ALA A 104 3.85 -8.32 9.44
N GLN A 105 3.05 -7.33 9.86
CA GLN A 105 1.61 -7.31 9.58
C GLN A 105 1.34 -7.18 8.08
N THR A 106 2.03 -6.25 7.38
CA THR A 106 1.92 -6.11 5.93
C THR A 106 2.25 -7.41 5.19
N ALA A 107 3.27 -8.15 5.64
CA ALA A 107 3.60 -9.44 5.08
C ALA A 107 2.51 -10.49 5.33
N ALA A 108 1.92 -10.53 6.53
CA ALA A 108 0.82 -11.44 6.87
C ALA A 108 -0.42 -11.15 6.01
N ASP A 109 -0.84 -9.88 5.96
CA ASP A 109 -2.01 -9.40 5.23
C ASP A 109 -1.87 -9.73 3.72
N ALA A 110 -0.72 -9.41 3.13
CA ALA A 110 -0.44 -9.70 1.74
C ALA A 110 -0.43 -11.21 1.45
N ALA A 111 0.14 -12.02 2.35
CA ALA A 111 0.21 -13.46 2.18
C ALA A 111 -1.17 -14.13 2.33
N ALA A 112 -1.99 -13.70 3.30
CA ALA A 112 -3.34 -14.20 3.50
C ALA A 112 -4.24 -13.87 2.29
N LEU A 113 -4.25 -12.61 1.85
CA LEU A 113 -4.99 -12.21 0.64
C LEU A 113 -4.54 -13.00 -0.58
N ALA A 114 -3.24 -13.26 -0.72
CA ALA A 114 -2.73 -13.98 -1.87
C ALA A 114 -3.11 -15.46 -1.90
N ALA A 115 -3.22 -16.14 -0.75
CA ALA A 115 -3.80 -17.48 -0.70
C ALA A 115 -5.27 -17.47 -1.10
N ALA A 116 -6.06 -16.54 -0.52
CA ALA A 116 -7.48 -16.44 -0.82
C ALA A 116 -7.76 -16.05 -2.30
N GLN A 117 -6.93 -15.18 -2.89
CA GLN A 117 -7.02 -14.84 -4.31
C GLN A 117 -6.66 -16.02 -5.22
N ASP A 118 -5.64 -16.81 -4.87
CA ASP A 118 -5.26 -18.01 -5.63
C ASP A 118 -6.38 -19.06 -5.59
N GLU A 119 -6.97 -19.30 -4.41
CA GLU A 119 -8.14 -20.17 -4.25
C GLU A 119 -9.33 -19.69 -5.08
N ARG A 120 -9.63 -18.39 -5.03
CA ARG A 120 -10.70 -17.76 -5.81
C ARG A 120 -10.54 -18.00 -7.31
N ASP A 121 -9.31 -17.82 -7.80
CA ASP A 121 -9.01 -18.03 -9.21
C ASP A 121 -9.17 -19.51 -9.58
N GLN A 122 -8.78 -20.43 -8.70
CA GLN A 122 -8.98 -21.88 -8.86
C GLN A 122 -10.46 -22.30 -8.80
N LEU A 123 -11.27 -21.69 -7.93
CA LEU A 123 -12.72 -21.94 -7.85
C LEU A 123 -13.41 -21.53 -9.14
N ARG A 124 -13.05 -20.37 -9.68
CA ARG A 124 -13.47 -19.97 -11.02
C ARG A 124 -13.04 -21.04 -12.00
N GLU A 125 -11.76 -21.44 -12.01
CA GLU A 125 -11.22 -22.46 -12.95
C GLU A 125 -12.09 -23.72 -12.97
N GLN A 126 -12.34 -24.31 -11.80
CA GLN A 126 -13.23 -25.46 -11.63
C GLN A 126 -14.66 -25.17 -12.11
N TRP A 127 -15.22 -24.00 -11.78
CA TRP A 127 -16.58 -23.64 -12.20
C TRP A 127 -16.73 -23.71 -13.71
N THR A 128 -15.79 -23.19 -14.52
CA THR A 128 -15.95 -23.37 -15.98
C THR A 128 -15.59 -24.72 -16.57
N GLU A 129 -14.88 -25.57 -15.84
CA GLU A 129 -14.76 -26.98 -16.23
C GLU A 129 -16.11 -27.71 -16.11
N VAL A 130 -16.99 -27.24 -15.21
CA VAL A 130 -18.32 -27.82 -14.96
C VAL A 130 -19.47 -26.90 -15.38
N LEU A 131 -19.27 -25.96 -16.32
CA LEU A 131 -20.37 -25.08 -16.77
C LEU A 131 -21.60 -25.86 -17.21
N SER A 132 -21.40 -26.97 -17.91
CA SER A 132 -22.49 -27.81 -18.42
C SER A 132 -23.21 -28.64 -17.35
N ASP A 133 -22.79 -28.55 -16.09
CA ASP A 133 -23.32 -29.34 -14.96
C ASP A 133 -23.73 -28.42 -13.80
N PRO A 134 -24.94 -27.83 -13.86
CA PRO A 134 -25.45 -26.91 -12.84
C PRO A 134 -25.51 -27.46 -11.42
N GLU A 135 -25.71 -28.77 -11.26
CA GLU A 135 -25.81 -29.43 -9.95
C GLU A 135 -24.53 -29.26 -9.13
N LYS A 136 -23.38 -29.10 -9.80
CA LYS A 136 -22.07 -28.93 -9.15
C LYS A 136 -21.73 -27.49 -8.79
N TRP A 137 -22.48 -26.51 -9.30
CA TRP A 137 -22.13 -25.11 -9.11
C TRP A 137 -22.16 -24.74 -7.63
N GLN A 138 -23.20 -25.16 -6.90
CA GLN A 138 -23.35 -24.85 -5.48
C GLN A 138 -22.15 -25.32 -4.64
N GLU A 139 -21.64 -26.53 -4.89
CA GLU A 139 -20.48 -27.06 -4.17
C GLU A 139 -19.22 -26.21 -4.42
N ILE A 140 -19.08 -25.62 -5.60
CA ILE A 140 -17.96 -24.73 -5.93
C ILE A 140 -18.11 -23.38 -5.23
N PHE A 141 -19.29 -22.75 -5.29
CA PHE A 141 -19.51 -21.47 -4.61
C PHE A 141 -19.40 -21.57 -3.08
N GLU A 142 -19.67 -22.75 -2.51
CA GLU A 142 -19.49 -23.05 -1.09
C GLU A 142 -18.05 -23.51 -0.73
N GLY A 143 -17.15 -23.64 -1.70
CA GLY A 143 -15.77 -24.09 -1.47
C GLY A 143 -15.64 -25.57 -1.09
N LYS A 144 -16.65 -26.40 -1.35
CA LYS A 144 -16.68 -27.85 -1.02
C LYS A 144 -15.95 -28.73 -2.03
N VAL A 145 -15.11 -28.13 -2.87
CA VAL A 145 -14.33 -28.83 -3.91
C VAL A 145 -12.87 -28.98 -3.51
N THR A 146 -12.20 -29.99 -4.08
CA THR A 146 -10.77 -30.20 -3.84
C THR A 146 -9.95 -29.38 -4.83
N LEU A 147 -9.17 -28.44 -4.31
CA LEU A 147 -8.32 -27.54 -5.10
C LEU A 147 -6.83 -27.82 -4.87
N GLY A 148 -5.98 -27.13 -5.62
CA GLY A 148 -4.54 -27.12 -5.45
C GLY A 148 -4.07 -26.34 -4.22
N ASP A 149 -2.77 -26.41 -3.93
CA ASP A 149 -2.17 -25.73 -2.78
C ASP A 149 -2.01 -24.22 -3.00
N SER A 150 -3.01 -23.45 -2.51
CA SER A 150 -3.06 -21.98 -2.47
C SER A 150 -1.98 -21.36 -1.57
N CYS A 151 -1.42 -22.12 -0.61
CA CYS A 151 -0.37 -21.63 0.29
C CYS A 151 0.97 -21.39 -0.41
N ARG A 152 1.17 -21.93 -1.63
CA ARG A 152 2.33 -21.58 -2.46
C ARG A 152 2.35 -20.09 -2.80
N ARG A 153 1.18 -19.52 -3.11
CA ARG A 153 1.07 -18.09 -3.44
C ARG A 153 1.30 -17.21 -2.21
N ALA A 154 0.75 -17.59 -1.05
CA ALA A 154 1.03 -16.93 0.23
C ALA A 154 2.53 -16.85 0.55
N ARG A 155 3.26 -17.97 0.39
CA ARG A 155 4.72 -18.01 0.61
C ARG A 155 5.45 -17.00 -0.27
N GLN A 156 5.09 -16.93 -1.54
CA GLN A 156 5.71 -15.99 -2.48
C GLN A 156 5.49 -14.53 -2.07
N LEU A 157 4.31 -14.17 -1.53
CA LEU A 157 4.06 -12.81 -1.02
C LEU A 157 4.77 -12.53 0.30
N ALA A 158 4.85 -13.51 1.19
CA ALA A 158 5.61 -13.36 2.43
C ALA A 158 7.09 -13.04 2.12
N GLU A 159 7.71 -13.81 1.21
CA GLU A 159 9.10 -13.62 0.80
C GLU A 159 9.33 -12.25 0.14
N GLN A 160 8.38 -11.77 -0.67
CA GLN A 160 8.44 -10.43 -1.27
C GLN A 160 8.35 -9.30 -0.23
N ASN A 161 7.82 -9.59 0.95
CA ASN A 161 7.71 -8.67 2.08
C ASN A 161 8.77 -8.94 3.17
N ASP A 162 9.91 -9.54 2.80
CA ASP A 162 11.02 -9.86 3.73
C ASP A 162 10.57 -10.72 4.94
N ALA A 163 9.65 -11.65 4.74
CA ALA A 163 9.16 -12.55 5.77
C ALA A 163 9.10 -14.00 5.28
N ASP A 164 9.30 -14.93 6.21
CA ASP A 164 9.14 -16.36 5.98
C ASP A 164 7.75 -16.81 6.45
N LEU A 165 7.16 -17.73 5.68
CA LEU A 165 5.88 -18.36 6.01
C LEU A 165 6.08 -19.44 7.07
N ASN A 166 5.56 -19.23 8.28
CA ASN A 166 5.59 -20.26 9.33
C ASN A 166 4.47 -21.28 9.14
N GLN A 167 3.27 -20.78 8.86
CA GLN A 167 2.07 -21.59 8.73
C GLN A 167 1.12 -20.97 7.71
N CYS A 168 0.48 -21.81 6.93
CA CYS A 168 -0.65 -21.44 6.09
C CYS A 168 -1.61 -22.62 6.05
N PHE A 169 -2.88 -22.36 6.34
CA PHE A 169 -3.93 -23.36 6.36
C PHE A 169 -5.30 -22.71 6.21
N ALA A 170 -6.28 -23.49 5.78
CA ALA A 170 -7.67 -23.10 5.77
C ALA A 170 -8.35 -23.53 7.08
N PRO A 171 -8.66 -22.60 8.02
CA PRO A 171 -9.36 -22.97 9.26
C PRO A 171 -10.82 -23.39 9.01
N ASP A 172 -11.41 -22.94 7.91
CA ASP A 172 -12.77 -23.25 7.46
C ASP A 172 -12.79 -23.18 5.92
N LEU A 173 -13.90 -23.59 5.29
CA LEU A 173 -14.12 -23.39 3.86
C LEU A 173 -14.02 -21.90 3.54
N LEU A 174 -13.39 -21.57 2.42
CA LEU A 174 -13.26 -20.20 1.92
C LEU A 174 -12.54 -19.24 2.90
N LYS A 175 -11.81 -19.76 3.89
CA LYS A 175 -11.00 -18.96 4.82
C LYS A 175 -9.56 -19.41 4.80
N PHE A 176 -8.63 -18.46 4.86
CA PHE A 176 -7.20 -18.71 4.95
C PHE A 176 -6.59 -17.98 6.12
N ARG A 177 -5.85 -18.72 6.96
CA ARG A 177 -5.00 -18.14 8.00
C ARG A 177 -3.54 -18.33 7.62
N VAL A 178 -2.79 -17.23 7.70
CA VAL A 178 -1.36 -17.20 7.42
C VAL A 178 -0.62 -16.60 8.60
N ASP A 179 0.41 -17.31 9.06
CA ASP A 179 1.35 -16.86 10.09
C ASP A 179 2.73 -16.68 9.46
N VAL A 180 3.33 -15.51 9.66
CA VAL A 180 4.63 -15.15 9.11
C VAL A 180 5.62 -14.75 10.21
N GLN A 181 6.91 -14.81 9.88
CA GLN A 181 8.01 -14.28 10.68
C GLN A 181 8.90 -13.40 9.80
N THR A 182 9.24 -12.19 10.25
CA THR A 182 10.14 -11.30 9.51
C THR A 182 11.57 -11.84 9.48
N ASN A 183 12.26 -11.63 8.37
CA ASN A 183 13.67 -12.00 8.23
C ASN A 183 14.61 -10.97 8.87
N LYS A 184 14.10 -9.75 9.06
CA LYS A 184 14.79 -8.67 9.79
C LYS A 184 14.43 -8.73 11.27
N SER A 185 15.43 -8.52 12.12
CA SER A 185 15.21 -8.40 13.55
C SER A 185 14.63 -7.04 13.91
N VAL A 186 14.01 -6.95 15.09
CA VAL A 186 13.45 -5.70 15.65
C VAL A 186 14.50 -4.61 15.92
N GLY A 187 15.77 -4.86 15.56
CA GLY A 187 16.89 -3.95 15.69
C GLY A 187 17.63 -4.09 17.02
N ARG A 188 18.75 -3.37 17.14
CA ARG A 188 19.46 -3.22 18.42
C ARG A 188 18.60 -2.37 19.36
N SER A 189 17.78 -3.00 20.20
CA SER A 189 17.10 -2.28 21.27
C SER A 189 18.12 -1.83 22.32
N VAL A 190 17.74 -0.83 23.10
CA VAL A 190 18.44 -0.48 24.34
C VAL A 190 18.37 -1.64 25.34
N VAL A 191 17.40 -2.55 25.16
CA VAL A 191 17.27 -3.81 25.90
C VAL A 191 18.25 -4.85 25.34
N PRO A 192 19.27 -5.29 26.11
CA PRO A 192 20.20 -6.33 25.69
C PRO A 192 19.47 -7.64 25.37
N GLY A 193 19.83 -8.31 24.27
CA GLY A 193 19.31 -9.63 23.89
C GLY A 193 18.14 -9.60 22.89
N SER A 194 17.72 -8.42 22.44
CA SER A 194 16.65 -8.24 21.45
C SER A 194 17.14 -8.29 19.99
N GLU A 195 18.45 -8.32 19.77
CA GLU A 195 19.08 -8.18 18.46
C GLU A 195 18.73 -9.32 17.49
N ASN A 196 18.33 -10.47 18.04
CA ASN A 196 17.96 -11.69 17.30
C ASN A 196 16.45 -11.96 17.32
N TYR A 197 15.64 -11.03 17.85
CA TYR A 197 14.20 -11.23 17.93
C TYR A 197 13.54 -10.81 16.62
N MET A 198 12.86 -11.76 15.97
CA MET A 198 12.09 -11.53 14.75
C MET A 198 10.63 -11.23 15.10
N SER A 199 9.99 -10.36 14.33
CA SER A 199 8.57 -10.08 14.49
C SER A 199 7.74 -11.19 13.87
N LYS A 200 6.64 -11.56 14.52
CA LYS A 200 5.62 -12.47 14.00
C LYS A 200 4.31 -11.73 13.84
N ALA A 201 3.55 -12.11 12.84
CA ALA A 201 2.22 -11.60 12.60
C ALA A 201 1.35 -12.69 11.97
N SER A 202 0.04 -12.52 12.09
CA SER A 202 -0.96 -13.41 11.52
C SER A 202 -2.04 -12.58 10.86
N ALA A 203 -2.60 -13.09 9.77
CA ALA A 203 -3.75 -12.50 9.10
C ALA A 203 -4.71 -13.60 8.65
N VAL A 204 -5.98 -13.25 8.57
CA VAL A 204 -7.04 -14.11 8.05
C VAL A 204 -7.66 -13.41 6.85
N ALA A 205 -7.82 -14.14 5.75
CA ALA A 205 -8.55 -13.72 4.58
C ALA A 205 -9.74 -14.66 4.36
N GLU A 206 -10.87 -14.08 3.96
CA GLU A 206 -12.11 -14.80 3.66
C GLU A 206 -12.53 -14.53 2.21
N ILE A 207 -13.11 -15.55 1.59
CA ILE A 207 -13.66 -15.51 0.24
C ILE A 207 -15.18 -15.56 0.38
N GLU A 208 -15.88 -14.57 -0.17
CA GLU A 208 -17.33 -14.47 -0.13
C GLU A 208 -17.88 -14.70 -1.54
N ALA A 209 -18.79 -15.67 -1.69
CA ALA A 209 -19.53 -15.83 -2.94
C ALA A 209 -20.44 -14.61 -3.17
N LEU A 210 -20.34 -14.02 -4.36
CA LEU A 210 -21.11 -12.83 -4.72
C LEU A 210 -22.39 -13.15 -5.47
N CYS A 211 -22.55 -14.39 -5.92
CA CYS A 211 -23.64 -14.81 -6.80
C CYS A 211 -24.49 -15.90 -6.17
N ASP A 212 -25.80 -15.74 -6.31
CA ASP A 212 -26.79 -16.77 -6.06
C ASP A 212 -27.17 -17.43 -7.38
N ILE A 213 -27.36 -18.75 -7.34
CA ILE A 213 -27.78 -19.55 -8.49
C ILE A 213 -29.31 -19.59 -8.46
N GLU A 214 -29.95 -19.00 -9.47
CA GLU A 214 -31.40 -19.14 -9.60
C GLU A 214 -31.71 -20.49 -10.28
N PRO A 215 -32.65 -21.30 -9.75
CA PRO A 215 -33.03 -22.55 -10.40
C PRO A 215 -33.56 -22.24 -11.80
N SER A 216 -33.18 -23.06 -12.78
CA SER A 216 -33.62 -22.87 -14.16
C SER A 216 -35.14 -23.08 -14.25
N ALA A 217 -35.82 -22.37 -15.15
CA ALA A 217 -37.26 -22.56 -15.35
C ALA A 217 -37.62 -23.99 -15.81
N ALA A 218 -36.64 -24.76 -16.30
CA ALA A 218 -36.79 -26.17 -16.67
C ALA A 218 -37.02 -27.10 -15.45
N ASP A 219 -36.65 -26.67 -14.24
CA ASP A 219 -36.85 -27.45 -13.01
C ASP A 219 -38.27 -27.29 -12.42
N THR A 220 -39.11 -26.44 -13.02
CA THR A 220 -40.50 -26.19 -12.57
C THR A 220 -41.58 -26.99 -13.32
N GLU A 221 -41.20 -27.79 -14.32
CA GLU A 221 -42.12 -28.57 -15.15
C GLU A 221 -42.11 -30.07 -14.75
N ASP A 222 -42.21 -30.39 -13.46
CA ASP A 222 -42.44 -31.79 -13.05
C ASP A 222 -43.38 -31.89 -11.84
N ALA A 223 -44.62 -31.42 -12.02
CA ALA A 223 -45.78 -31.82 -11.21
C ALA A 223 -47.12 -31.45 -11.90
N ALA A 224 -47.33 -31.88 -13.14
CA ALA A 224 -48.69 -31.98 -13.68
C ALA A 224 -48.80 -33.18 -14.62
N ASP A 225 -49.48 -34.21 -14.12
CA ASP A 225 -50.00 -35.36 -14.85
C ASP A 225 -50.45 -35.00 -16.28
N THR A 226 -49.90 -35.65 -17.29
CA THR A 226 -50.73 -36.23 -18.36
C THR A 226 -49.98 -37.31 -19.13
N GLU A 227 -50.49 -38.53 -19.04
CA GLU A 227 -50.19 -39.60 -19.98
C GLU A 227 -50.74 -39.23 -21.37
N ASP A 228 -49.92 -39.42 -22.42
CA ASP A 228 -50.26 -40.12 -23.68
C ASP A 228 -49.54 -39.53 -24.93
N ALA A 229 -49.07 -40.46 -25.76
CA ALA A 229 -48.78 -40.40 -27.20
C ALA A 229 -47.56 -39.62 -27.78
N ALA A 230 -46.61 -40.46 -28.25
CA ALA A 230 -46.10 -40.53 -29.62
C ALA A 230 -44.94 -39.62 -30.10
N ASP A 231 -43.81 -40.30 -30.33
CA ASP A 231 -42.94 -40.25 -31.52
C ASP A 231 -42.75 -38.90 -32.24
N THR A 232 -41.61 -38.26 -31.99
CA THR A 232 -40.83 -37.61 -33.06
C THR A 232 -39.35 -37.67 -32.68
N GLN A 233 -38.60 -38.55 -33.35
CA GLN A 233 -37.16 -38.43 -33.48
C GLN A 233 -36.85 -37.26 -34.41
N ASP A 234 -36.41 -36.13 -33.85
CA ASP A 234 -35.66 -35.12 -34.58
C ASP A 234 -34.30 -34.95 -33.90
N ALA A 235 -33.29 -35.60 -34.48
CA ALA A 235 -31.89 -35.44 -34.12
C ALA A 235 -31.38 -34.21 -34.88
N GLY A 236 -31.49 -33.03 -34.26
CA GLY A 236 -31.40 -31.79 -35.02
C GLY A 236 -31.10 -30.50 -34.27
N ASP A 237 -30.57 -30.50 -33.05
CA ASP A 237 -29.71 -29.42 -32.56
C ASP A 237 -29.03 -29.89 -31.27
N THR A 238 -27.76 -29.53 -31.09
CA THR A 238 -27.11 -29.75 -29.79
C THR A 238 -27.55 -28.55 -28.96
N GLU A 239 -28.78 -28.61 -28.45
CA GLU A 239 -29.42 -27.50 -27.77
C GLU A 239 -28.55 -27.10 -26.59
N ASP A 240 -28.17 -25.82 -26.58
CA ASP A 240 -27.66 -25.09 -25.42
C ASP A 240 -28.50 -25.54 -24.22
N ALA A 241 -27.98 -26.44 -23.38
CA ALA A 241 -28.68 -26.81 -22.16
C ALA A 241 -28.96 -25.49 -21.41
N ASP A 242 -30.23 -25.20 -21.14
CA ASP A 242 -30.65 -23.96 -20.48
C ASP A 242 -29.98 -23.91 -19.09
N LEU A 243 -28.81 -23.28 -19.03
CA LEU A 243 -28.04 -23.13 -17.81
C LEU A 243 -28.74 -22.12 -16.89
N PRO A 244 -28.70 -22.33 -15.55
CA PRO A 244 -29.29 -21.39 -14.63
C PRO A 244 -28.62 -20.03 -14.71
N GLU A 245 -29.41 -19.00 -14.40
CA GLU A 245 -28.93 -17.63 -14.32
C GLU A 245 -28.14 -17.42 -13.03
N LEU A 246 -27.06 -16.64 -13.11
CA LEU A 246 -26.31 -16.19 -11.94
C LEU A 246 -26.70 -14.76 -11.63
N THR A 247 -27.32 -14.56 -10.46
CA THR A 247 -27.62 -13.23 -9.94
C THR A 247 -26.56 -12.84 -8.93
N CYS A 248 -25.69 -11.91 -9.30
CA CYS A 248 -24.60 -11.44 -8.46
C CYS A 248 -24.93 -10.12 -7.76
N LYS A 249 -24.13 -9.80 -6.73
CA LYS A 249 -24.17 -8.54 -5.99
C LYS A 249 -24.25 -7.33 -6.95
N ASP A 250 -24.97 -6.30 -6.51
CA ASP A 250 -25.36 -5.12 -7.31
C ASP A 250 -26.39 -5.39 -8.43
N GLY A 251 -27.04 -6.55 -8.43
CA GLY A 251 -28.12 -6.91 -9.37
C GLY A 251 -27.60 -7.24 -10.77
N LYS A 252 -26.35 -7.67 -10.86
CA LYS A 252 -25.71 -8.06 -12.12
C LYS A 252 -26.11 -9.49 -12.44
N VAL A 253 -26.88 -9.66 -13.51
CA VAL A 253 -27.32 -10.97 -13.99
C VAL A 253 -26.39 -11.46 -15.10
N TRP A 254 -25.98 -12.71 -15.01
CA TRP A 254 -25.20 -13.40 -16.03
C TRP A 254 -25.97 -14.61 -16.56
N HIS A 255 -25.86 -14.83 -17.86
CA HIS A 255 -26.34 -16.04 -18.54
C HIS A 255 -25.09 -16.80 -19.04
N PRO A 256 -24.51 -17.69 -18.23
CA PRO A 256 -23.32 -18.43 -18.62
C PRO A 256 -23.61 -19.29 -19.85
N LYS A 257 -22.65 -19.36 -20.78
CA LYS A 257 -22.72 -20.23 -21.96
C LYS A 257 -21.43 -21.03 -22.09
N PRO A 258 -21.49 -22.36 -22.30
CA PRO A 258 -20.28 -23.19 -22.43
C PRO A 258 -19.38 -22.75 -23.59
N ASP A 259 -19.99 -22.28 -24.68
CA ASP A 259 -19.29 -21.94 -25.93
C ASP A 259 -18.80 -20.48 -25.99
N ASP A 260 -19.11 -19.64 -24.98
CA ASP A 260 -18.67 -18.25 -24.93
C ASP A 260 -17.79 -17.96 -23.71
N ALA A 261 -16.54 -18.44 -23.78
CA ALA A 261 -15.54 -18.19 -22.74
C ALA A 261 -15.23 -16.69 -22.50
N ALA A 262 -15.47 -15.83 -23.50
CA ALA A 262 -15.20 -14.39 -23.38
C ALA A 262 -16.33 -13.64 -22.65
N GLY A 263 -17.55 -14.18 -22.70
CA GLY A 263 -18.72 -13.65 -22.00
C GLY A 263 -18.84 -14.06 -20.53
N LEU A 264 -17.97 -14.96 -20.05
CA LEU A 264 -18.03 -15.46 -18.67
C LEU A 264 -17.57 -14.41 -17.64
N PRO A 265 -18.16 -14.41 -16.43
CA PRO A 265 -17.72 -13.58 -15.32
C PRO A 265 -16.28 -13.89 -14.92
N LYS A 266 -15.55 -12.85 -14.52
CA LYS A 266 -14.20 -13.00 -13.95
C LYS A 266 -14.28 -13.54 -12.52
N PRO A 267 -13.17 -14.03 -11.95
CA PRO A 267 -13.14 -14.45 -10.54
C PRO A 267 -13.64 -13.36 -9.58
N GLU A 268 -13.31 -12.10 -9.84
CA GLU A 268 -13.73 -10.92 -9.06
C GLU A 268 -15.22 -10.55 -9.23
N ASP A 269 -15.89 -11.06 -10.26
CA ASP A 269 -17.35 -10.91 -10.42
C ASP A 269 -18.12 -12.00 -9.64
N LEU A 270 -17.47 -13.15 -9.39
CA LEU A 270 -18.07 -14.32 -8.73
C LEU A 270 -17.81 -14.34 -7.22
N PHE A 271 -16.68 -13.81 -6.80
CA PHE A 271 -16.16 -13.93 -5.44
C PHE A 271 -15.43 -12.66 -5.00
N ASP A 272 -15.70 -12.20 -3.78
CA ASP A 272 -14.93 -11.17 -3.10
C ASP A 272 -13.88 -11.78 -2.18
N VAL A 273 -12.76 -11.09 -2.01
CA VAL A 273 -11.69 -11.49 -1.09
C VAL A 273 -11.32 -10.33 -0.20
N HIS A 274 -11.47 -10.52 1.11
CA HIS A 274 -11.17 -9.49 2.09
C HIS A 274 -10.48 -10.04 3.33
N LEU A 275 -9.80 -9.17 4.06
CA LEU A 275 -9.23 -9.50 5.36
C LEU A 275 -10.32 -9.48 6.43
N THR A 276 -10.24 -10.43 7.36
CA THR A 276 -11.09 -10.48 8.54
C THR A 276 -10.27 -10.38 9.81
N ASP A 277 -10.90 -9.93 10.88
CA ASP A 277 -10.25 -9.84 12.19
C ASP A 277 -9.88 -11.24 12.69
N SER A 278 -8.62 -11.36 13.15
CA SER A 278 -7.95 -12.63 13.51
C SER A 278 -8.18 -13.10 14.95
#